data_AF-A0A7Y5G8U7-F1
#
_entry.id   AF-A0A7Y5G8U7-F1
#
_cell.length_a   1.000
_cell.length_b   1.000
_cell.length_c   1.000
_cell.angle_alpha   90.00
_cell.angle_beta   90.00
_cell.angle_gamma   90.00
#
_symmetry.space_group_name_H-M   'P 1'
#
loop_
_entity.id
_entity.type
_entity.pdbx_description
1 polymer ?
#
loop_
_entity_poly.entity_id
_entity_poly.type
_entity_poly.pdbx_seq_one_letter_code
_entity_poly.pdbx_strand_id
1 'polypeptide(L)'
;MQKMLDSFSEKAKIYLTDIEKRNVFPTKEALKNLSHLDIDLQDTPISPETVLNELDAFGSPATVASIGNRYFGFVIGGSIPAALDANLLAGVWDQNAFSETSSPLGAYIETICAK
;
A
#
# COMPACT_ATOMS: atom_id res chain seq x y z
N MET A 1 -8.43 13.47 8.87
CA MET A 1 -8.76 12.26 8.08
C MET A 1 -8.90 12.55 6.60
N GLN A 2 -9.87 13.35 6.13
CA GLN A 2 -10.04 13.63 4.67
C GLN A 2 -8.75 14.13 3.99
N LYS A 3 -8.12 15.18 4.52
CA LYS A 3 -6.84 15.70 4.03
C LYS A 3 -5.72 14.64 3.94
N MET A 4 -5.72 13.68 4.87
CA MET A 4 -4.72 12.60 4.89
C MET A 4 -5.03 11.54 3.83
N LEU A 5 -6.30 11.21 3.62
CA LEU A 5 -6.75 10.34 2.53
C LEU A 5 -6.45 10.96 1.16
N ASP A 6 -6.61 12.28 1.01
CA ASP A 6 -6.24 13.00 -0.21
C ASP A 6 -4.73 12.92 -0.45
N SER A 7 -3.92 13.18 0.60
CA SER A 7 -2.46 13.08 0.51
C SER A 7 -1.99 11.66 0.16
N PHE A 8 -2.59 10.64 0.78
CA PHE A 8 -2.35 9.24 0.43
C PHE A 8 -2.70 8.96 -1.04
N SER A 9 -3.87 9.41 -1.48
CA SER A 9 -4.36 9.17 -2.84
C SER A 9 -3.44 9.78 -3.89
N GLU A 10 -2.93 11.00 -3.65
CA GLU A 10 -1.97 11.64 -4.54
C GLU A 10 -0.64 10.86 -4.61
N LYS A 11 -0.10 10.41 -3.47
CA LYS A 11 1.11 9.59 -3.43
C LYS A 11 0.94 8.25 -4.15
N ALA A 12 -0.20 7.58 -3.93
CA ALA A 12 -0.54 6.33 -4.62
C ALA A 12 -0.60 6.50 -6.15
N LYS A 13 -1.22 7.59 -6.65
CA LYS A 13 -1.24 7.89 -8.09
C LYS A 13 0.15 8.13 -8.66
N ILE A 14 1.00 8.86 -7.94
CA ILE A 14 2.39 9.10 -8.33
C ILE A 14 3.14 7.77 -8.41
N TYR A 15 3.03 6.92 -7.38
CA TYR A 15 3.66 5.61 -7.36
C TYR A 15 3.25 4.73 -8.54
N LEU A 16 1.94 4.62 -8.82
CA LEU A 16 1.42 3.85 -9.94
C LEU A 16 1.86 4.39 -11.30
N THR A 17 2.10 5.70 -11.41
CA THR A 17 2.62 6.30 -12.65
C THR A 17 4.13 6.05 -12.82
N ASP A 18 4.87 6.06 -11.71
CA ASP A 18 6.33 5.90 -11.72
C ASP A 18 6.76 4.42 -11.88
N ILE A 19 5.97 3.48 -11.37
CA ILE A 19 6.32 2.05 -11.40
C ILE A 19 6.50 1.51 -12.83
N GLU A 20 5.77 2.06 -13.79
CA GLU A 20 5.91 1.72 -15.20
C GLU A 20 7.23 2.23 -15.80
N LYS A 21 7.86 3.24 -15.19
CA LYS A 21 9.03 3.93 -15.75
C LYS A 21 10.34 3.56 -15.05
N ARG A 22 10.30 3.20 -13.78
CA ARG A 22 11.49 2.92 -12.96
C ARG A 22 12.04 1.49 -13.14
N ASN A 23 13.21 1.24 -12.55
CA ASN A 23 13.80 -0.10 -12.50
C ASN A 23 12.93 -1.08 -11.71
N VAL A 24 12.94 -2.34 -12.13
CA VAL A 24 12.19 -3.41 -11.45
C VAL A 24 12.68 -3.61 -10.01
N PHE A 25 14.00 -3.69 -9.86
CA PHE A 25 14.64 -3.77 -8.56
C PHE A 25 15.13 -2.38 -8.13
N PRO A 26 15.04 -2.02 -6.84
CA PRO A 26 15.52 -0.75 -6.32
C PRO A 26 16.99 -0.48 -6.60
N THR A 27 17.36 0.80 -6.66
CA THR A 27 18.76 1.22 -6.77
C THR A 27 19.48 1.00 -5.43
N LYS A 28 20.82 0.91 -5.47
CA LYS A 28 21.64 0.84 -4.24
C LYS A 28 21.41 2.04 -3.32
N GLU A 29 21.17 3.21 -3.89
CA GLU A 29 20.87 4.43 -3.13
C GLU A 29 19.51 4.33 -2.43
N ALA A 30 18.46 3.91 -3.13
CA ALA A 30 17.14 3.70 -2.53
C ALA A 30 17.19 2.71 -1.37
N LEU A 31 17.95 1.62 -1.53
CA LEU A 31 18.16 0.64 -0.45
C LEU A 31 18.96 1.21 0.72
N LYS A 32 20.01 2.01 0.46
CA LYS A 32 20.78 2.67 1.52
C LYS A 32 19.90 3.62 2.34
N ASN A 33 19.02 4.35 1.68
CA ASN A 33 18.15 5.33 2.33
C ASN A 33 17.09 4.70 3.24
N LEU A 34 16.88 3.37 3.20
CA LEU A 34 16.01 2.69 4.17
C LEU A 34 16.48 2.85 5.63
N SER A 35 17.77 3.12 5.86
CA SER A 35 18.28 3.38 7.22
C SER A 35 17.65 4.62 7.86
N HIS A 36 17.01 5.50 7.09
CA HIS A 36 16.25 6.63 7.63
C HIS A 36 14.96 6.20 8.35
N LEU A 37 14.46 4.99 8.08
CA LEU A 37 13.29 4.41 8.76
C LEU A 37 13.68 3.59 10.00
N ASP A 38 14.98 3.29 10.18
CA ASP A 38 15.52 2.56 11.33
C ASP A 38 15.87 3.54 12.46
N ILE A 39 14.82 4.09 13.05
CA ILE A 39 14.90 5.04 14.17
C ILE A 39 14.19 4.46 15.40
N ASP A 40 14.66 4.84 16.58
CA ASP A 40 13.97 4.49 17.83
C ASP A 40 12.55 5.05 17.83
N LEU A 41 11.63 4.32 18.46
CA LEU A 41 10.26 4.79 18.64
C LEU A 41 10.28 6.05 19.52
N GLN A 42 9.63 7.11 19.03
CA GLN A 42 9.56 8.39 19.72
C GLN A 42 8.74 8.34 21.03
N ASP A 43 9.16 9.13 22.02
CA ASP A 43 8.45 9.26 23.31
C ASP A 43 7.15 10.09 23.22
N THR A 44 7.03 10.93 22.18
CA THR A 44 5.90 11.85 22.00
C THR A 44 5.23 11.65 20.65
N PRO A 45 3.90 11.85 20.55
CA PRO A 45 3.21 11.76 19.26
C PRO A 45 3.82 12.67 18.19
N ILE A 46 3.86 12.17 16.95
CA ILE A 46 4.24 12.93 15.76
C ILE A 46 3.07 13.03 14.79
N SER A 47 3.14 13.98 13.86
CA SER A 47 2.11 14.17 12.84
C SER A 47 2.01 12.92 11.94
N PRO A 48 0.80 12.38 11.71
CA PRO A 48 0.59 11.29 10.76
C PRO A 48 1.03 11.63 9.33
N GLU A 49 0.96 12.91 8.95
CA GLU A 49 1.48 13.39 7.67
C GLU A 49 3.00 13.25 7.56
N THR A 50 3.74 13.49 8.65
CA THR A 50 5.19 13.25 8.69
C THR A 50 5.49 11.77 8.42
N VAL A 51 4.79 10.86 9.11
CA VAL A 51 4.95 9.41 8.93
C VAL A 51 4.66 9.01 7.48
N LEU A 52 3.54 9.45 6.92
CA LEU A 52 3.16 9.10 5.55
C LEU A 52 4.15 9.67 4.51
N ASN A 53 4.71 10.86 4.77
CA ASN A 53 5.72 11.47 3.91
C ASN A 53 7.05 10.72 3.96
N GLU A 54 7.50 10.27 5.13
CA GLU A 54 8.74 9.49 5.28
C GLU A 54 8.61 8.10 4.63
N LEU A 55 7.47 7.42 4.84
CA LEU A 55 7.18 6.15 4.21
C LEU A 55 7.18 6.26 2.68
N ASP A 56 6.61 7.32 2.13
CA ASP A 56 6.62 7.54 0.69
C ASP A 56 8.02 7.93 0.18
N ALA A 57 8.72 8.85 0.87
CA ALA A 57 10.03 9.34 0.44
C ALA A 57 11.10 8.23 0.41
N PHE A 58 11.11 7.35 1.40
CA PHE A 58 12.13 6.30 1.52
C PHE A 58 11.63 4.92 1.10
N GLY A 59 10.36 4.61 1.38
CA GLY A 59 9.76 3.31 1.07
C GLY A 59 9.42 3.17 -0.41
N SER A 60 8.72 4.13 -1.02
CA SER A 60 8.26 4.03 -2.42
C SER A 60 9.40 3.70 -3.40
N PRO A 61 10.56 4.41 -3.39
CA PRO A 61 11.68 4.11 -4.28
C PRO A 61 12.37 2.76 -3.99
N ALA A 62 12.27 2.29 -2.75
CA ALA A 62 12.89 1.05 -2.27
C ALA A 62 12.01 -0.19 -2.45
N THR A 63 10.79 -0.05 -3.00
CA THR A 63 9.94 -1.21 -3.32
C THR A 63 10.39 -1.94 -4.60
N VAL A 64 10.26 -3.26 -4.63
CA VAL A 64 10.33 -4.02 -5.89
C VAL A 64 9.07 -3.75 -6.71
N ALA A 65 9.23 -3.40 -7.98
CA ALA A 65 8.12 -3.05 -8.87
C ALA A 65 7.38 -4.29 -9.41
N SER A 66 6.90 -5.18 -8.52
CA SER A 66 6.28 -6.45 -8.93
C SER A 66 4.92 -6.30 -9.61
N ILE A 67 4.22 -5.19 -9.38
CA ILE A 67 2.94 -4.88 -10.05
C ILE A 67 3.13 -4.38 -11.49
N GLY A 68 4.36 -4.03 -11.89
CA GLY A 68 4.66 -3.57 -13.26
C GLY A 68 4.88 -4.74 -14.23
N ASN A 69 4.80 -4.46 -15.53
CA ASN A 69 4.86 -5.47 -16.60
C ASN A 69 6.25 -6.10 -16.85
N ARG A 70 7.29 -5.76 -16.07
CA ARG A 70 8.68 -6.20 -16.28
C ARG A 70 9.23 -7.13 -15.18
N TYR A 71 8.40 -7.53 -14.23
CA TYR A 71 8.81 -8.40 -13.14
C TYR A 71 8.56 -9.88 -13.47
N PHE A 72 9.61 -10.71 -13.43
CA PHE A 72 9.56 -12.14 -13.81
C PHE A 72 10.13 -13.08 -12.73
N GLY A 73 10.31 -12.58 -11.49
CA GLY A 73 10.85 -13.38 -10.39
C GLY A 73 9.75 -13.98 -9.53
N PHE A 74 9.94 -15.21 -9.04
CA PHE A 74 9.02 -15.89 -8.10
C PHE A 74 7.55 -15.99 -8.57
N VAL A 75 6.70 -16.54 -7.72
CA VAL A 75 5.24 -16.53 -7.89
C VAL A 75 4.68 -15.36 -7.08
N ILE A 76 4.99 -14.14 -7.52
CA ILE A 76 4.50 -12.90 -6.90
C ILE A 76 3.61 -12.22 -7.93
N GLY A 77 2.30 -12.31 -7.71
CA GLY A 77 1.29 -11.70 -8.56
C GLY A 77 1.32 -10.17 -8.48
N GLY A 78 0.66 -9.53 -9.45
CA GLY A 78 0.36 -8.11 -9.44
C GLY A 78 -1.15 -7.90 -9.28
N SER A 79 -1.54 -6.93 -8.45
CA SER A 79 -2.95 -6.55 -8.33
C SER A 79 -3.43 -5.87 -9.62
N ILE A 80 -4.56 -6.33 -10.17
CA ILE A 80 -5.27 -5.56 -11.20
C ILE A 80 -5.94 -4.33 -10.57
N PRO A 81 -6.16 -3.23 -11.31
CA PRO A 81 -6.69 -1.98 -10.75
C PRO A 81 -7.98 -2.17 -9.95
N ALA A 82 -8.95 -2.92 -10.48
CA ALA A 82 -10.23 -3.17 -9.80
C ALA A 82 -10.06 -3.91 -8.45
N ALA A 83 -9.13 -4.86 -8.37
CA ALA A 83 -8.87 -5.59 -7.13
C ALA A 83 -8.15 -4.70 -6.10
N LEU A 84 -7.22 -3.84 -6.55
CA LEU A 84 -6.55 -2.87 -5.69
C LEU A 84 -7.55 -1.86 -5.11
N ASP A 85 -8.39 -1.26 -5.97
CA ASP A 85 -9.37 -0.26 -5.56
C ASP A 85 -10.40 -0.85 -4.57
N ALA A 86 -10.87 -2.07 -4.83
CA ALA A 86 -11.75 -2.79 -3.89
C ALA A 86 -11.07 -3.04 -2.55
N ASN A 87 -9.78 -3.41 -2.54
CA ASN A 87 -9.03 -3.63 -1.31
C ASN A 87 -8.82 -2.33 -0.51
N LEU A 88 -8.55 -1.20 -1.20
CA LEU A 88 -8.47 0.11 -0.56
C LEU A 88 -9.81 0.52 0.05
N LEU A 89 -10.92 0.32 -0.67
CA LEU A 89 -12.26 0.60 -0.16
C LEU A 89 -12.61 -0.29 1.05
N ALA A 90 -12.25 -1.58 1.00
CA ALA A 90 -12.42 -2.49 2.12
C ALA A 90 -11.64 -2.04 3.36
N GLY A 91 -10.41 -1.54 3.19
CA GLY A 91 -9.63 -0.94 4.27
C GLY A 91 -10.30 0.28 4.91
N VAL A 92 -11.02 1.09 4.12
CA VAL A 92 -11.80 2.23 4.65
C VAL A 92 -13.04 1.76 5.42
N TRP A 93 -13.66 0.65 5.05
CA TRP A 93 -14.80 0.08 5.79
C TRP A 93 -14.43 -0.47 7.16
N ASP A 94 -13.17 -0.91 7.33
CA ASP A 94 -12.59 -1.39 8.59
C ASP A 94 -13.52 -2.39 9.32
N GLN A 95 -13.88 -3.48 8.62
CA GLN A 95 -14.80 -4.50 9.14
C GLN A 95 -14.07 -5.80 9.46
N ASN A 96 -14.36 -6.38 10.62
CA ASN A 96 -13.90 -7.73 10.96
C ASN A 96 -14.88 -8.78 10.41
N ALA A 97 -14.52 -9.41 9.28
CA ALA A 97 -15.39 -10.31 8.52
C ALA A 97 -15.51 -11.76 9.04
N PHE A 98 -15.18 -12.03 10.31
CA PHE A 98 -15.26 -13.40 10.85
C PHE A 98 -16.70 -13.95 11.03
N SER A 99 -17.72 -13.08 11.04
CA SER A 99 -19.12 -13.46 11.22
C SER A 99 -20.07 -12.47 10.57
N GLU A 100 -21.30 -12.91 10.27
CA GLU A 100 -22.36 -12.01 9.79
C GLU A 100 -22.68 -10.90 10.80
N THR A 101 -22.66 -11.19 12.10
CA THR A 101 -22.91 -10.17 13.14
C THR A 101 -21.85 -9.07 13.15
N SER A 102 -20.59 -9.41 12.86
CA SER A 102 -19.47 -8.47 12.87
C SER A 102 -19.23 -7.79 11.51
N SER A 103 -19.64 -8.42 10.40
CA SER A 103 -19.64 -7.82 9.07
C SER A 103 -20.63 -8.51 8.13
N PRO A 104 -21.89 -8.03 8.06
CA PRO A 104 -22.89 -8.64 7.18
C PRO A 104 -22.47 -8.60 5.70
N LEU A 105 -21.86 -7.49 5.28
CA LEU A 105 -21.37 -7.32 3.91
C LEU A 105 -20.21 -8.28 3.61
N GLY A 106 -19.21 -8.35 4.49
CA GLY A 106 -18.05 -9.22 4.30
C GLY A 106 -18.45 -10.69 4.19
N ALA A 107 -19.24 -11.17 5.16
CA ALA A 107 -19.73 -12.55 5.16
C ALA A 107 -20.57 -12.89 3.90
N TYR A 108 -21.40 -11.93 3.44
CA TYR A 108 -22.21 -12.14 2.25
C TYR A 108 -21.39 -12.16 0.95
N ILE A 109 -20.41 -11.25 0.80
CA ILE A 109 -19.50 -11.24 -0.35
C ILE A 109 -18.70 -12.55 -0.40
N GLU A 110 -18.16 -13.02 0.73
CA GLU A 110 -17.45 -14.30 0.79
C GLU A 110 -18.34 -15.47 0.34
N THR A 111 -19.61 -15.48 0.77
CA THR A 111 -20.59 -16.49 0.34
C THR A 111 -20.82 -16.48 -1.18
N ILE A 112 -20.75 -15.31 -1.82
CA ILE A 112 -20.88 -15.20 -3.29
C ILE A 112 -19.59 -15.68 -3.98
N CYS A 113 -18.42 -15.26 -3.49
CA CYS A 113 -17.13 -15.55 -4.10
C CYS A 113 -16.65 -17.00 -3.91
N ALA A 114 -17.11 -17.68 -2.87
CA ALA A 114 -16.77 -19.08 -2.60
C ALA A 114 -17.63 -20.10 -3.36
N LYS A 115 -18.57 -19.65 -4.20
CA LYS A 115 -19.35 -20.51 -5.11
C LYS A 115 -18.47 -21.04 -6.25
#